data_AF-A0A0F9IS76-F1
#
_entry.id   AF-A0A0F9IS76-F1
#
_cell.length_a   1.000
_cell.length_b   1.000
_cell.length_c   1.000
_cell.angle_alpha   90.00
_cell.angle_beta   90.00
_cell.angle_gamma   90.00
#
_symmetry.space_group_name_H-M   'P 1'
#
loop_
_entity.id
_entity.type
_entity.pdbx_description
1 polymer ?
#
loop_
_entity_poly.entity_id
_entity_poly.type
_entity_poly.pdbx_seq_one_letter_code
_entity_poly.pdbx_strand_id
1 'polypeptide(L)'
;MRLKALEQRRTCKKCGFAAPEEWFLLSRNTSISTNKLFRRSDCPMCLQETRDKAKNENRALSKARSLLARHAKKYRMKPQAFARRFNWEVHQIAHDIIHSSKNACPYCNFPYEDMGNGLRDITLDIVNPQEQPYYQTNTKFCCSTCNSIKGQRGADAFGLHLTMVKQRSAYLKAKFGTLEKPQYKMELTYGS
;
A
#
# COMPACT_ATOMS: atom_id res chain seq x y z
N MET A 1 2.72 1.15 54.49
CA MET A 1 3.89 1.52 53.67
C MET A 1 4.00 0.55 52.50
N ARG A 2 3.66 0.97 51.27
CA ARG A 2 3.91 0.15 50.07
C ARG A 2 5.38 0.33 49.69
N LEU A 3 6.14 -0.76 49.74
CA LEU A 3 7.51 -0.83 49.24
C LEU A 3 7.52 -0.32 47.79
N LYS A 4 8.22 0.79 47.54
CA LYS A 4 8.59 1.21 46.18
C LYS A 4 9.49 0.11 45.64
N ALA A 5 8.91 -0.85 44.92
CA ALA A 5 9.69 -1.73 44.07
C ALA A 5 10.54 -0.80 43.18
N LEU A 6 11.86 -0.93 43.26
CA LEU A 6 12.76 -0.30 42.29
C LEU A 6 12.29 -0.81 40.93
N GLU A 7 11.61 0.05 40.17
CA GLU A 7 11.22 -0.25 38.80
C GLU A 7 12.51 -0.63 38.07
N GLN A 8 12.65 -1.92 37.76
CA GLN A 8 13.80 -2.41 37.04
C GLN A 8 13.76 -1.73 35.67
N ARG A 9 14.72 -0.82 35.46
CA ARG A 9 14.86 -0.13 34.19
C ARG A 9 15.71 -0.97 33.26
N ARG A 10 15.25 -1.09 32.03
CA ARG A 10 15.96 -1.78 30.96
C ARG A 10 16.30 -0.80 29.85
N THR A 11 17.52 -0.91 29.35
CA THR A 11 18.02 -0.09 28.25
C THR A 11 17.77 -0.80 26.91
N CYS A 12 17.14 -0.09 25.98
CA CYS A 12 16.94 -0.55 24.61
C CYS A 12 18.29 -0.75 23.91
N LYS A 13 18.54 -1.95 23.37
CA LYS A 13 19.80 -2.23 22.65
C LYS A 13 19.98 -1.44 21.36
N LYS A 14 18.89 -1.00 20.72
CA LYS A 14 18.93 -0.31 19.42
C LYS A 14 19.12 1.21 19.57
N CYS A 15 18.38 1.85 20.47
CA CYS A 15 18.39 3.32 20.61
C CYS A 15 18.97 3.83 21.93
N GLY A 16 19.35 2.95 22.86
CA GLY A 16 19.89 3.35 24.17
C GLY A 16 18.86 3.93 25.15
N PHE A 17 17.58 4.04 24.77
CA PHE A 17 16.54 4.57 25.65
C PHE A 17 16.28 3.62 26.84
N ALA A 18 16.31 4.15 28.07
CA ALA A 18 16.01 3.42 29.28
C ALA A 18 14.53 3.57 29.66
N ALA A 19 13.81 2.45 29.74
CA ALA A 19 12.39 2.41 30.09
C ALA A 19 12.13 1.36 31.17
N PRO A 20 10.98 1.41 31.87
CA PRO A 20 10.57 0.32 32.75
C PRO A 20 10.51 -1.02 31.99
N GLU A 21 10.93 -2.10 32.63
CA GLU A 21 11.02 -3.42 32.00
C GLU A 21 9.68 -3.90 31.43
N GLU A 22 8.56 -3.53 32.05
CA GLU A 22 7.22 -3.89 31.62
C GLU A 22 6.82 -3.28 30.27
N TRP A 23 7.50 -2.22 29.82
CA TRP A 23 7.29 -1.66 28.47
C TRP A 23 7.88 -2.54 27.38
N PHE A 24 8.82 -3.44 27.70
CA PHE A 24 9.42 -4.35 26.73
C PHE A 24 8.50 -5.54 26.48
N LEU A 25 8.10 -5.71 25.21
CA LEU A 25 7.17 -6.74 24.77
C LEU A 25 7.69 -8.15 25.09
N LEU A 26 6.81 -8.98 25.65
CA LEU A 26 7.03 -10.41 25.77
C LEU A 26 6.94 -11.05 24.40
N SER A 27 7.92 -11.90 24.07
CA SER A 27 7.96 -12.71 22.87
C SER A 27 8.07 -14.16 23.26
N ARG A 28 7.44 -15.05 22.49
CA ARG A 28 7.68 -16.49 22.59
C ARG A 28 8.92 -16.84 21.77
N ASN A 29 9.73 -17.75 22.29
CA ASN A 29 10.77 -18.35 21.50
C ASN A 29 10.16 -19.53 20.73
N THR A 30 9.99 -19.39 19.41
CA THR A 30 9.40 -20.45 18.59
C THR A 30 10.39 -21.54 18.20
N SER A 31 11.69 -21.35 18.47
CA SER A 31 12.74 -22.29 18.07
C SER A 31 13.22 -23.21 19.21
N ILE A 32 12.76 -23.02 20.44
CA ILE A 32 13.13 -23.86 21.59
C ILE A 32 11.89 -24.57 22.09
N SER A 33 11.97 -25.90 22.26
CA SER A 33 10.90 -26.78 22.77
C SER A 33 10.31 -26.33 24.12
N THR A 34 10.99 -25.45 24.85
CA THR A 34 10.46 -24.81 26.06
C THR A 34 9.75 -23.51 25.69
N ASN A 35 8.43 -23.47 25.88
CA ASN A 35 7.54 -22.31 25.70
C ASN A 35 7.82 -21.17 26.71
N LYS A 36 9.09 -20.82 26.96
CA LYS A 36 9.46 -19.72 27.86
C LYS A 36 9.24 -18.39 27.16
N LEU A 37 8.52 -17.50 27.84
CA LEU A 37 8.38 -16.11 27.45
C LEU A 37 9.69 -15.37 27.79
N PHE A 38 10.20 -14.61 26.84
CA PHE A 38 11.33 -13.71 27.09
C PHE A 38 10.94 -12.29 26.67
N ARG A 39 11.45 -11.28 27.37
CA ARG A 39 11.26 -9.88 26.97
C ARG A 39 12.26 -9.50 25.89
N ARG A 40 11.76 -8.90 24.81
CA ARG A 40 12.62 -8.36 23.74
C ARG A 40 13.60 -7.33 24.28
N SER A 41 14.76 -7.22 23.63
CA SER A 41 15.80 -6.25 24.00
C SER A 41 15.53 -4.84 23.48
N ASP A 42 14.60 -4.71 22.56
CA ASP A 42 14.31 -3.47 21.83
C ASP A 42 13.03 -2.87 22.38
N CYS A 43 13.00 -1.55 22.55
CA CYS A 43 11.81 -0.85 23.01
C CYS A 43 10.67 -0.93 21.97
N PRO A 44 9.41 -0.70 22.39
CA PRO A 44 8.26 -0.75 21.49
C PRO A 44 8.40 0.12 20.24
N MET A 45 8.98 1.32 20.37
CA MET A 45 9.19 2.25 19.25
C MET A 45 10.17 1.68 18.22
N CYS A 46 11.34 1.20 18.65
CA CYS A 46 12.32 0.55 17.78
C CYS A 46 11.77 -0.68 17.07
N LEU A 47 10.93 -1.46 17.77
CA LEU A 47 10.23 -2.60 17.18
C LEU A 47 9.20 -2.16 16.14
N GLN A 48 8.47 -1.08 16.42
CA GLN A 48 7.49 -0.51 15.51
C GLN A 48 8.15 -0.02 14.23
N GLU A 49 9.22 0.78 14.34
CA GLU A 49 10.02 1.22 13.19
C GLU A 49 10.52 0.06 12.34
N THR A 50 10.99 -1.01 12.98
CA THR A 50 11.52 -2.19 12.27
C THR A 50 10.40 -2.90 11.50
N ARG A 51 9.22 -3.04 12.13
CA ARG A 51 8.02 -3.58 11.47
C ARG A 51 7.55 -2.70 10.33
N ASP A 52 7.55 -1.38 10.52
CA ASP A 52 7.13 -0.41 9.52
C ASP A 52 8.09 -0.36 8.33
N LYS A 53 9.41 -0.44 8.59
CA LYS A 53 10.43 -0.59 7.55
C LYS A 53 10.21 -1.86 6.74
N ALA A 54 10.08 -3.02 7.39
CA ALA A 54 9.83 -4.29 6.71
C ALA A 54 8.49 -4.27 5.92
N LYS A 55 7.47 -3.63 6.47
CA LYS A 55 6.16 -3.44 5.81
C LYS A 55 6.26 -2.51 4.60
N ASN A 56 7.05 -1.45 4.69
CA ASN A 56 7.28 -0.51 3.60
C ASN A 56 8.09 -1.15 2.47
N GLU A 57 9.16 -1.88 2.79
CA GLU A 57 9.97 -2.63 1.81
C GLU A 57 9.13 -3.65 1.04
N ASN A 58 8.19 -4.31 1.72
CA ASN A 58 7.32 -5.34 1.13
C ASN A 58 5.94 -4.83 0.70
N ARG A 59 5.72 -3.52 0.65
CA ARG A 59 4.37 -2.94 0.43
C ARG A 59 3.82 -3.32 -0.95
N ALA A 60 4.66 -3.30 -1.99
CA ALA A 60 4.27 -3.69 -3.34
C ALA A 60 3.94 -5.19 -3.44
N LEU A 61 4.75 -6.07 -2.83
CA LEU A 61 4.49 -7.51 -2.77
C LEU A 61 3.21 -7.84 -2.00
N SER A 62 2.99 -7.19 -0.86
CA SER A 62 1.75 -7.33 -0.08
C SER A 62 0.54 -6.94 -0.94
N LYS A 63 0.62 -5.80 -1.63
CA LYS A 63 -0.44 -5.34 -2.52
C LYS A 63 -0.67 -6.29 -3.70
N ALA A 64 0.39 -6.80 -4.33
CA ALA A 64 0.30 -7.78 -5.42
C ALA A 64 -0.45 -9.05 -4.98
N ARG A 65 -0.13 -9.59 -3.79
CA ARG A 65 -0.83 -10.73 -3.19
C ARG A 65 -2.31 -10.41 -2.93
N SER A 66 -2.62 -9.23 -2.40
CA SER A 66 -4.01 -8.81 -2.19
C SER A 66 -4.79 -8.64 -3.50
N LEU A 67 -4.17 -8.11 -4.54
CA LEU A 67 -4.77 -7.99 -5.88
C LEU A 67 -5.10 -9.36 -6.45
N LEU A 68 -4.13 -10.28 -6.43
CA LEU A 68 -4.31 -11.66 -6.89
C LEU A 68 -5.44 -12.36 -6.11
N ALA A 69 -5.44 -12.27 -4.79
CA ALA A 69 -6.46 -12.90 -3.95
C ALA A 69 -7.86 -12.35 -4.24
N ARG A 70 -8.00 -11.03 -4.42
CA ARG A 70 -9.28 -10.39 -4.73
C ARG A 70 -9.81 -10.83 -6.09
N HIS A 71 -8.96 -10.88 -7.11
CA HIS A 71 -9.36 -11.33 -8.44
C HIS A 71 -9.66 -12.83 -8.45
N ALA A 72 -8.82 -13.67 -7.86
CA ALA A 72 -9.09 -15.10 -7.73
C ALA A 72 -10.43 -15.39 -7.04
N LYS A 73 -10.79 -14.61 -5.99
CA LYS A 73 -12.11 -14.69 -5.34
C LYS A 73 -13.26 -14.40 -6.30
N LYS A 74 -13.14 -13.38 -7.16
CA LYS A 74 -14.17 -13.03 -8.17
C LYS A 74 -14.44 -14.21 -9.12
N TYR A 75 -13.40 -14.97 -9.45
CA TYR A 75 -13.49 -16.16 -10.33
C TYR A 75 -13.70 -17.47 -9.57
N ARG A 76 -13.92 -17.43 -8.25
CA ARG A 76 -14.09 -18.61 -7.38
C ARG A 76 -12.92 -19.62 -7.50
N MET A 77 -11.70 -19.12 -7.66
CA MET A 77 -10.47 -19.92 -7.77
C MET A 77 -9.56 -19.69 -6.57
N LYS A 78 -8.70 -20.69 -6.27
CA LYS A 78 -7.57 -20.49 -5.36
C LYS A 78 -6.55 -19.53 -6.01
N PRO A 79 -5.90 -18.62 -5.27
CA PRO A 79 -4.92 -17.67 -5.82
C PRO A 79 -3.84 -18.31 -6.69
N GLN A 80 -3.29 -19.45 -6.28
CA GLN A 80 -2.25 -20.16 -7.03
C GLN A 80 -2.75 -20.73 -8.35
N ALA A 81 -3.99 -21.25 -8.37
CA ALA A 81 -4.60 -21.78 -9.58
C ALA A 81 -4.96 -20.66 -10.57
N PHE A 82 -5.46 -19.53 -10.06
CA PHE A 82 -5.73 -18.33 -10.85
C PHE A 82 -4.43 -17.78 -11.46
N ALA A 83 -3.37 -17.70 -10.65
CA ALA A 83 -2.05 -17.25 -11.10
C ALA A 83 -1.52 -18.08 -12.27
N ARG A 84 -1.48 -19.40 -12.11
CA ARG A 84 -1.01 -20.31 -13.17
C ARG A 84 -1.87 -20.24 -14.43
N ARG A 85 -3.19 -20.15 -14.29
CA ARG A 85 -4.11 -20.15 -15.44
C ARG A 85 -4.04 -18.88 -16.28
N PHE A 86 -3.89 -17.73 -15.64
CA PHE A 86 -3.97 -16.42 -16.31
C PHE A 86 -2.65 -15.65 -16.33
N ASN A 87 -1.54 -16.31 -15.98
CA ASN A 87 -0.18 -15.74 -15.93
C ASN A 87 -0.01 -14.59 -14.91
N TRP A 88 -0.67 -14.66 -13.75
CA TRP A 88 -0.55 -13.63 -12.70
C TRP A 88 0.59 -13.94 -11.73
N GLU A 89 1.81 -13.64 -12.15
CA GLU A 89 3.01 -13.83 -11.32
C GLU A 89 3.17 -12.69 -10.29
N VAL A 90 3.23 -13.05 -8.99
CA VAL A 90 3.19 -12.07 -7.89
C VAL A 90 4.38 -11.10 -7.91
N HIS A 91 5.58 -11.60 -8.26
CA HIS A 91 6.77 -10.76 -8.34
C HIS A 91 6.70 -9.77 -9.51
N GLN A 92 6.19 -10.22 -10.66
CA GLN A 92 5.94 -9.35 -11.81
C GLN A 92 4.91 -8.27 -11.47
N ILE A 93 3.79 -8.63 -10.84
CA ILE A 93 2.76 -7.68 -10.40
C ILE A 93 3.36 -6.63 -9.44
N ALA A 94 4.20 -7.05 -8.49
CA ALA A 94 4.84 -6.14 -7.56
C ALA A 94 5.81 -5.17 -8.25
N HIS A 95 6.61 -5.67 -9.21
CA HIS A 95 7.46 -4.84 -10.05
C HIS A 95 6.63 -3.80 -10.82
N ASP A 96 5.55 -4.23 -11.47
CA ASP A 96 4.70 -3.36 -12.29
C ASP A 96 3.91 -2.35 -11.45
N ILE A 97 3.55 -2.67 -10.20
CA ILE A 97 2.99 -1.71 -9.24
C ILE A 97 4.00 -0.59 -8.95
N ILE A 98 5.28 -0.94 -8.70
CA ILE A 98 6.33 0.05 -8.44
C ILE A 98 6.53 0.93 -9.67
N HIS A 99 6.65 0.32 -10.85
CA HIS A 99 6.77 1.05 -12.09
C HIS A 99 5.56 1.98 -12.32
N SER A 100 4.34 1.47 -12.15
CA SER A 100 3.11 2.25 -12.31
C SER A 100 3.05 3.40 -11.31
N SER A 101 3.53 3.24 -10.08
CA SER A 101 3.48 4.30 -9.05
C SER A 101 4.26 5.56 -9.39
N LYS A 102 5.22 5.47 -10.32
CA LYS A 102 6.02 6.58 -10.83
C LYS A 102 5.40 7.24 -12.06
N ASN A 103 4.23 6.77 -12.50
CA ASN A 103 3.54 7.22 -13.70
C ASN A 103 2.18 7.85 -13.35
N ALA A 104 1.38 8.14 -14.36
CA ALA A 104 -0.01 8.56 -14.22
C ALA A 104 -1.00 7.40 -14.47
N CYS A 105 -2.21 7.52 -13.93
CA CYS A 105 -3.30 6.63 -14.28
C CYS A 105 -3.61 6.74 -15.78
N PRO A 106 -3.63 5.65 -16.55
CA PRO A 106 -3.79 5.70 -18.01
C PRO A 106 -5.21 6.06 -18.48
N TYR A 107 -6.16 6.22 -17.55
CA TYR A 107 -7.53 6.65 -17.84
C TYR A 107 -7.71 8.15 -17.63
N CYS A 108 -7.42 8.64 -16.42
CA CYS A 108 -7.60 10.05 -16.07
C CYS A 108 -6.34 10.92 -16.26
N ASN A 109 -5.19 10.31 -16.56
CA ASN A 109 -3.88 10.96 -16.65
C ASN A 109 -3.44 11.69 -15.37
N PHE A 110 -4.05 11.38 -14.23
CA PHE A 110 -3.65 11.95 -12.95
C PHE A 110 -2.44 11.18 -12.39
N PRO A 111 -1.35 11.85 -11.96
CA PRO A 111 -0.17 11.20 -11.38
C PRO A 111 -0.50 10.41 -10.13
N TYR A 112 0.04 9.20 -9.97
CA TYR A 112 -0.23 8.40 -8.76
C TYR A 112 0.41 8.99 -7.51
N GLU A 113 1.55 9.66 -7.66
CA GLU A 113 2.22 10.40 -6.58
C GLU A 113 1.37 11.54 -5.99
N ASP A 114 0.33 11.97 -6.71
CA ASP A 114 -0.53 13.09 -6.31
C ASP A 114 -1.84 12.62 -5.65
N MET A 115 -2.15 11.32 -5.68
CA MET A 115 -3.45 10.79 -5.21
C MET A 115 -3.56 10.65 -3.69
N GLY A 116 -2.49 10.92 -2.94
CA GLY A 116 -2.50 10.99 -1.47
C GLY A 116 -2.45 9.65 -0.74
N ASN A 117 -3.00 8.55 -1.28
CA ASN A 117 -2.98 7.24 -0.60
C ASN A 117 -1.80 6.33 -1.04
N GLY A 118 -0.92 6.87 -1.90
CA GLY A 118 0.25 6.19 -2.45
C GLY A 118 -0.15 4.91 -3.19
N LEU A 119 0.51 3.78 -2.89
CA LEU A 119 0.21 2.52 -3.56
C LEU A 119 -1.26 2.08 -3.42
N ARG A 120 -2.04 2.56 -2.44
CA ARG A 120 -3.44 2.13 -2.28
C ARG A 120 -4.31 2.51 -3.48
N ASP A 121 -4.03 3.63 -4.14
CA ASP A 121 -4.82 4.12 -5.27
C ASP A 121 -4.60 3.31 -6.55
N ILE A 122 -3.46 2.64 -6.68
CA ILE A 122 -3.17 1.78 -7.83
C ILE A 122 -4.04 0.52 -7.74
N THR A 123 -4.79 0.21 -8.79
CA THR A 123 -5.56 -1.03 -8.92
C THR A 123 -5.29 -1.67 -10.27
N LEU A 124 -5.76 -2.89 -10.46
CA LEU A 124 -5.60 -3.62 -11.73
C LEU A 124 -6.99 -3.90 -12.29
N ASP A 125 -7.30 -3.24 -13.40
CA ASP A 125 -8.53 -3.39 -14.17
C ASP A 125 -8.41 -4.54 -15.17
N ILE A 126 -9.54 -5.17 -15.50
CA ILE A 126 -9.67 -6.14 -16.59
C ILE A 126 -10.30 -5.38 -17.75
N VAL A 127 -9.53 -5.16 -18.83
CA VAL A 127 -9.87 -4.19 -19.88
C VAL A 127 -11.20 -4.55 -20.55
N ASN A 128 -11.32 -5.79 -21.04
CA ASN A 128 -12.54 -6.37 -21.56
C ASN A 128 -13.08 -7.44 -20.59
N PRO A 129 -14.23 -7.19 -19.91
CA PRO A 129 -14.84 -8.15 -18.98
C PRO A 129 -15.35 -9.44 -19.64
N GLN A 130 -15.55 -9.45 -20.97
CA GLN A 130 -16.00 -10.63 -21.72
C GLN A 130 -14.86 -11.58 -22.07
N GLU A 131 -13.61 -11.12 -21.94
CA GLU A 131 -12.42 -11.91 -22.21
C GLU A 131 -11.81 -12.47 -20.92
N GLN A 132 -10.94 -13.46 -21.08
CA GLN A 132 -10.19 -14.03 -19.95
C GLN A 132 -9.22 -12.98 -19.38
N PRO A 133 -9.01 -12.96 -18.05
CA PRO A 133 -8.21 -11.92 -17.39
C PRO A 133 -6.70 -12.20 -17.49
N TYR A 134 -6.18 -12.51 -18.68
CA TYR A 134 -4.74 -12.74 -18.86
C TYR A 134 -3.95 -11.50 -18.47
N TYR A 135 -2.96 -11.69 -17.60
CA TYR A 135 -2.08 -10.62 -17.15
C TYR A 135 -1.33 -10.00 -18.34
N GLN A 136 -1.19 -8.67 -18.35
CA GLN A 136 -0.61 -7.84 -19.42
C GLN A 136 -1.44 -7.76 -20.72
N THR A 137 -2.13 -8.81 -21.13
CA THR A 137 -2.93 -8.81 -22.37
C THR A 137 -4.29 -8.16 -22.18
N ASN A 138 -5.01 -8.51 -21.12
CA ASN A 138 -6.37 -8.00 -20.83
C ASN A 138 -6.44 -7.34 -19.45
N THR A 139 -5.31 -6.87 -18.93
CA THR A 139 -5.26 -6.15 -17.65
C THR A 139 -4.49 -4.85 -17.76
N LYS A 140 -4.92 -3.84 -17.00
CA LYS A 140 -4.27 -2.52 -17.00
C LYS A 140 -4.26 -1.91 -15.61
N PHE A 141 -3.11 -1.40 -15.16
CA PHE A 141 -3.06 -0.67 -13.91
C PHE A 141 -3.76 0.69 -14.05
N CYS A 142 -4.66 1.01 -13.12
CA CYS A 142 -5.42 2.25 -13.12
C CYS A 142 -5.75 2.69 -11.68
N CYS A 143 -6.18 3.94 -11.49
CA CYS A 143 -6.60 4.39 -10.18
C CYS A 143 -7.91 3.75 -9.72
N SER A 144 -8.08 3.61 -8.41
CA SER A 144 -9.27 3.05 -7.76
C SER A 144 -10.56 3.73 -8.21
N THR A 145 -10.55 5.05 -8.37
CA THR A 145 -11.70 5.84 -8.84
C THR A 145 -12.11 5.45 -10.27
N CYS A 146 -11.17 5.44 -11.22
CA CYS A 146 -11.48 5.06 -12.60
C CYS A 146 -11.97 3.61 -12.69
N ASN A 147 -11.34 2.69 -11.96
CA ASN A 147 -11.76 1.29 -11.93
C ASN A 147 -13.18 1.12 -11.37
N SER A 148 -13.50 1.82 -10.28
CA SER A 148 -14.84 1.83 -9.69
C SER A 148 -15.89 2.40 -10.64
N ILE A 149 -15.60 3.54 -11.27
CA ILE A 149 -16.53 4.18 -12.23
C ILE A 149 -16.76 3.27 -13.43
N LYS A 150 -15.71 2.63 -13.96
CA LYS A 150 -15.83 1.64 -15.02
C LYS A 150 -16.73 0.47 -14.60
N GLY A 151 -16.56 -0.05 -13.39
CA GLY A 151 -17.40 -1.15 -12.87
C GLY A 151 -18.88 -0.78 -12.70
N GLN A 152 -19.20 0.51 -12.58
CA GLN A 152 -20.57 1.03 -12.45
C GLN A 152 -21.22 1.43 -13.78
N ARG A 153 -20.45 1.51 -14.87
CA ARG A 153 -20.90 2.06 -16.15
C ARG A 153 -20.69 1.07 -17.28
N GLY A 154 -21.53 1.14 -18.31
CA GLY A 154 -21.24 0.49 -19.59
C GLY A 154 -20.00 1.09 -20.26
N ALA A 155 -19.43 0.38 -21.24
CA ALA A 155 -18.22 0.80 -21.94
C ALA A 155 -18.34 2.20 -22.55
N ASP A 156 -19.46 2.49 -23.22
CA ASP A 156 -19.72 3.79 -23.86
C ASP A 156 -19.81 4.93 -22.84
N ALA A 157 -20.55 4.71 -21.75
CA ALA A 157 -20.70 5.68 -20.67
C ALA A 157 -19.38 5.94 -19.92
N PHE A 158 -18.50 4.95 -19.86
CA PHE A 158 -17.14 5.11 -19.35
C PHE A 158 -16.26 5.89 -20.34
N GLY A 159 -16.36 5.60 -21.65
CA GLY A 159 -15.67 6.36 -22.69
C GLY A 159 -16.01 7.85 -22.66
N LEU A 160 -17.29 8.20 -22.56
CA LEU A 160 -17.75 9.58 -22.40
C LEU A 160 -17.18 10.24 -21.13
N HIS A 161 -17.17 9.51 -20.01
CA HIS A 161 -16.58 10.00 -18.76
C HIS A 161 -15.09 10.35 -18.93
N LEU A 162 -14.32 9.51 -19.61
CA LEU A 162 -12.89 9.77 -19.86
C LEU A 162 -12.69 11.02 -20.73
N THR A 163 -13.53 11.23 -21.73
CA THR A 163 -13.52 12.45 -22.55
C THR A 163 -13.76 13.70 -21.69
N MET A 164 -14.77 13.67 -20.81
CA MET A 164 -15.05 14.80 -19.91
C MET A 164 -13.91 15.07 -18.93
N VAL A 165 -13.30 14.02 -18.37
CA VAL A 165 -12.14 14.16 -17.48
C VAL A 165 -10.97 14.81 -18.21
N LYS A 166 -10.67 14.39 -19.44
CA LYS A 166 -9.61 14.99 -20.27
C LYS A 166 -9.88 16.46 -20.58
N GLN A 167 -11.11 16.79 -20.98
CA GLN A 167 -11.53 18.17 -21.26
C GLN A 167 -11.39 19.06 -20.01
N ARG A 168 -11.83 18.57 -18.84
CA ARG A 168 -11.68 19.30 -17.58
C ARG A 168 -10.20 19.52 -17.22
N SER A 169 -9.36 18.50 -17.34
CA SER A 169 -7.92 18.62 -17.09
C SER A 169 -7.26 19.63 -18.03
N ALA A 170 -7.63 19.64 -19.32
CA ALA A 170 -7.15 20.61 -20.29
C ALA A 170 -7.60 22.05 -19.94
N TYR A 171 -8.87 22.22 -19.55
CA TYR A 171 -9.39 23.51 -19.09
C TYR A 171 -8.65 24.04 -17.87
N LEU A 172 -8.46 23.21 -16.83
CA LEU A 172 -7.74 23.60 -15.62
C LEU A 172 -6.29 23.99 -15.93
N LYS A 173 -5.61 23.23 -16.79
CA LYS A 173 -4.25 23.54 -17.23
C LYS A 173 -4.17 24.86 -18.01
N ALA A 174 -5.14 25.13 -18.89
CA ALA A 174 -5.20 26.38 -19.64
C ALA A 174 -5.48 27.60 -18.74
N LYS A 175 -6.35 27.43 -17.74
CA LYS A 175 -6.79 28.52 -16.86
C LYS A 175 -5.82 28.85 -15.73
N PHE A 176 -5.18 27.84 -15.14
CA PHE A 176 -4.37 27.98 -13.94
C PHE A 176 -2.89 27.61 -14.16
N GLY A 177 -2.51 27.27 -15.40
CA GLY A 177 -1.19 26.73 -15.70
C GLY A 177 -1.00 25.33 -15.13
N THR A 178 0.27 24.95 -14.90
CA THR A 178 0.59 23.79 -14.08
C THR A 178 0.20 24.12 -12.64
N LEU A 179 -0.85 23.47 -12.11
CA LEU A 179 -1.19 23.58 -10.70
C LEU A 179 0.00 23.04 -9.91
N GLU A 180 0.90 23.92 -9.47
CA GLU A 180 1.92 23.57 -8.51
C GLU A 180 1.21 23.06 -7.26
N LYS A 181 1.66 21.92 -6.73
CA LYS A 181 1.16 21.42 -5.45
C LYS A 181 1.25 22.58 -4.45
N PRO A 182 0.16 22.94 -3.73
CA PRO A 182 0.32 23.84 -2.60
C PRO A 182 1.35 23.19 -1.69
N GLN A 183 2.54 23.81 -1.60
CA GLN A 183 3.56 23.41 -0.64
C GLN A 183 2.98 23.75 0.74
N TYR A 184 2.20 22.84 1.31
CA TYR A 184 1.91 22.87 2.73
C TYR A 184 3.22 22.53 3.45
N LYS A 185 4.13 23.50 3.53
CA LYS A 185 5.17 23.51 4.56
C LYS A 185 4.43 23.70 5.87
N MET A 186 4.10 22.60 6.54
CA MET A 186 3.79 22.65 7.96
C MET A 186 5.09 23.00 8.67
N GLU A 187 5.33 24.29 8.87
CA GLU A 187 6.33 24.76 9.81
C GLU A 187 5.85 24.34 11.21
N LEU A 188 6.33 23.20 11.68
CA LEU A 188 6.22 22.81 13.08
C LEU A 188 7.18 23.71 13.87
N THR A 189 6.74 24.92 14.20
CA THR A 189 7.39 25.74 15.20
C THR A 189 7.19 25.07 16.56
N TYR A 190 8.13 24.22 16.95
CA TYR A 190 8.25 23.79 18.34
C TYR A 190 8.76 25.00 19.13
N GLY A 191 7.86 25.61 19.90
CA GLY A 191 8.19 26.64 20.87
C GLY A 191 9.25 26.12 21.85
N SER A 192 10.29 26.92 22.00
CA SER A 192 11.43 26.73 22.91
C SER A 192 11.02 26.90 24.36
#